data_AF-H2LR52-F1
#
_entry.id   AF-H2LR52-F1
#
_cell.length_a   1.000
_cell.length_b   1.000
_cell.length_c   1.000
_cell.angle_alpha   90.00
_cell.angle_beta   90.00
_cell.angle_gamma   90.00
#
_symmetry.space_group_name_H-M   'P 1'
#
loop_
_entity.id
_entity.type
_entity.pdbx_description
1 polymer ?
#
loop_
_entity_poly.entity_id
_entity_poly.type
_entity_poly.pdbx_seq_one_letter_code
_entity_poly.pdbx_strand_id
1 'polypeptide(L)'
;MPLHKYPPKLWEAMKMKQGIYARLPKHYLKSLEKKEPTPVHWRPLGVQYRANPKTGVKERVQDVPIPIYYPPESQDGLWGGEGWVSGFRYANNDKMSNRLKKTWKPQLFKRELYSEILDHKFTITVTPRTLDLIDAAFGFDFYILKTPKEDLNSKLGMDLKRAMLLRLARKDTELYPNDPAKRESIYSKYMQFQIPEEEAEWVGLSLEEAVEKQRQLEHKEPEPLFKVCVDKLVKELSMKKLLEPHLTEKK
;
A
#
# COMPACT_ATOMS: atom_id res chain seq x y z
N MET A 1 10.44 40.92 0.65
CA MET A 1 9.82 39.72 0.05
C MET A 1 9.03 39.01 1.15
N PRO A 2 7.75 38.68 0.96
CA PRO A 2 7.02 37.90 1.96
C PRO A 2 7.62 36.50 2.08
N LEU A 3 7.79 36.00 3.30
CA LEU A 3 8.23 34.63 3.59
C LEU A 3 7.01 33.74 3.83
N HIS A 4 7.07 32.48 3.40
CA HIS A 4 6.04 31.51 3.73
C HIS A 4 6.06 31.19 5.23
N LYS A 5 4.88 31.07 5.85
CA LYS A 5 4.73 30.63 7.24
C LYS A 5 5.25 29.20 7.46
N TYR A 6 5.13 28.34 6.46
CA TYR A 6 5.58 26.94 6.50
C TYR A 6 6.47 26.61 5.30
N PRO A 7 7.57 25.85 5.50
CA PRO A 7 8.43 25.36 4.42
C PRO A 7 7.66 24.52 3.40
N PRO A 8 7.96 24.61 2.09
CA PRO A 8 7.32 23.82 1.05
C PRO A 8 7.37 22.30 1.27
N LYS A 9 8.45 21.79 1.88
CA LYS A 9 8.61 20.37 2.23
C LYS A 9 7.54 19.84 3.18
N LEU A 10 6.89 20.71 3.96
CA LEU A 10 5.86 20.33 4.93
C LEU A 10 4.44 20.46 4.38
N TRP A 11 4.24 21.01 3.18
CA TRP A 11 2.90 21.25 2.64
C TRP A 11 2.11 19.95 2.43
N GLU A 12 2.74 18.88 1.96
CA GLU A 12 2.09 17.57 1.83
C GLU A 12 1.64 17.03 3.19
N ALA A 13 2.51 17.08 4.21
CA ALA A 13 2.17 16.65 5.56
C ALA A 13 1.04 17.50 6.18
N MET A 14 0.95 18.79 5.85
CA MET A 14 -0.16 19.63 6.27
C MET A 14 -1.46 19.31 5.52
N LYS A 15 -1.37 19.00 4.23
CA LYS A 15 -2.52 18.57 3.42
C LYS A 15 -3.17 17.32 4.02
N MET A 16 -2.36 16.37 4.50
CA MET A 16 -2.85 15.15 5.15
C MET A 16 -3.62 15.41 6.45
N LYS A 17 -3.39 16.54 7.13
CA LYS A 17 -4.06 16.90 8.38
C LYS A 17 -5.38 17.65 8.18
N GLN A 18 -5.78 17.95 6.95
CA GLN A 18 -6.94 18.78 6.64
C GLN A 18 -7.92 18.09 5.68
N GLY A 19 -9.18 18.51 5.74
CA GLY A 19 -10.22 18.09 4.79
C GLY A 19 -10.51 16.59 4.81
N ILE A 20 -10.66 16.02 3.62
CA ILE A 20 -10.96 14.59 3.43
C ILE A 20 -9.81 13.68 3.84
N TYR A 21 -8.55 14.14 3.72
CA TYR A 21 -7.37 13.33 4.08
C TYR A 21 -7.32 13.02 5.58
N ALA A 22 -7.76 13.95 6.42
CA ALA A 22 -7.82 13.74 7.87
C ALA A 22 -8.89 12.73 8.30
N ARG A 23 -9.88 12.47 7.44
CA ARG A 23 -10.98 11.51 7.68
C ARG A 23 -10.66 10.10 7.19
N LEU A 24 -9.53 9.91 6.50
CA LEU A 24 -9.10 8.58 6.06
C LEU A 24 -8.80 7.68 7.27
N PRO A 25 -8.96 6.34 7.12
CA PRO A 25 -8.69 5.41 8.21
C PRO A 25 -7.26 5.49 8.74
N LYS A 26 -7.11 5.37 10.07
CA LYS A 26 -5.80 5.48 10.75
C LYS A 26 -4.80 4.41 10.29
N HIS A 27 -5.26 3.18 10.05
CA HIS A 27 -4.40 2.09 9.58
C HIS A 27 -3.84 2.39 8.19
N TYR A 28 -4.64 2.98 7.30
CA TYR A 28 -4.20 3.40 5.97
C TYR A 28 -3.17 4.52 6.05
N LEU A 29 -3.41 5.54 6.88
CA LEU A 29 -2.45 6.63 7.08
C LEU A 29 -1.09 6.14 7.60
N LYS A 30 -1.10 5.17 8.54
CA LYS A 30 0.13 4.52 9.02
C LYS A 30 0.86 3.76 7.90
N SER A 31 0.13 3.17 6.96
CA SER A 31 0.72 2.45 5.82
C SER A 31 1.37 3.37 4.76
N LEU A 32 1.07 4.68 4.79
CA LEU A 32 1.69 5.68 3.91
C LEU A 32 3.07 6.14 4.39
N GLU A 33 3.44 5.83 5.64
CA GLU A 33 4.76 6.13 6.17
C GLU A 33 5.82 5.40 5.34
N LYS A 34 6.80 6.16 4.81
CA LYS A 34 7.85 5.61 3.96
C LYS A 34 8.81 4.76 4.80
N LYS A 35 8.98 3.49 4.44
CA LYS A 35 10.06 2.64 4.97
C LYS A 35 11.15 2.47 3.93
N GLU A 36 12.33 2.10 4.41
CA GLU A 36 13.47 1.82 3.54
C GLU A 36 13.29 0.45 2.88
N PRO A 37 13.36 0.36 1.54
CA PRO A 37 13.22 -0.90 0.84
C PRO A 37 14.47 -1.76 1.00
N THR A 38 14.31 -3.06 0.75
CA THR A 38 15.39 -4.03 0.72
C THR A 38 16.40 -3.68 -0.38
N PRO A 39 17.72 -3.75 -0.12
CA PRO A 39 18.75 -3.44 -1.10
C PRO A 39 18.71 -4.41 -2.30
N VAL A 40 18.69 -3.85 -3.52
CA VAL A 40 18.68 -4.60 -4.78
C VAL A 40 19.93 -4.34 -5.61
N HIS A 41 20.15 -3.09 -6.03
CA HIS A 41 21.24 -2.71 -6.95
C HIS A 41 22.57 -2.39 -6.24
N TRP A 42 22.65 -2.61 -4.92
CA TRP A 42 23.83 -2.36 -4.12
C TRP A 42 23.89 -3.37 -2.97
N ARG A 43 25.09 -3.57 -2.40
CA ARG A 43 25.30 -4.51 -1.30
C ARG A 43 25.43 -3.74 0.00
N PRO A 44 24.63 -4.05 1.04
CA PRO A 44 24.77 -3.42 2.34
C PRO A 44 26.06 -3.83 3.01
N LEU A 45 26.65 -2.90 3.76
CA LEU A 45 27.89 -3.14 4.49
C LEU A 45 27.66 -3.96 5.76
N GLY A 46 26.46 -3.89 6.34
CA GLY A 46 26.08 -4.65 7.54
C GLY A 46 26.76 -4.21 8.83
N VAL A 47 27.64 -3.19 8.78
CA VAL A 47 28.38 -2.65 9.92
C VAL A 47 28.24 -1.13 10.00
N GLN A 48 28.08 -0.60 11.21
CA GLN A 48 27.99 0.85 11.42
C GLN A 48 29.36 1.55 11.44
N TYR A 49 30.42 0.78 11.72
CA TYR A 49 31.78 1.29 11.81
C TYR A 49 32.73 0.36 11.07
N ARG A 50 33.72 0.96 10.41
CA ARG A 50 34.79 0.25 9.73
C ARG A 50 36.11 0.92 10.07
N ALA A 51 37.15 0.12 10.33
CA ALA A 51 38.50 0.66 10.44
C ALA A 51 38.96 1.09 9.05
N ASN A 52 39.40 2.34 8.91
CA ASN A 52 39.93 2.84 7.66
C ASN A 52 41.21 2.05 7.33
N PRO A 53 41.31 1.41 6.15
CA PRO A 53 42.45 0.57 5.81
C PRO A 53 43.78 1.33 5.74
N LYS A 54 43.75 2.67 5.57
CA LYS A 54 44.96 3.50 5.49
C LYS A 54 45.40 4.05 6.83
N THR A 55 44.46 4.47 7.68
CA THR A 55 44.77 5.18 8.94
C THR A 55 44.57 4.31 10.18
N GLY A 56 43.87 3.18 10.07
CA GLY A 56 43.48 2.33 11.20
C GLY A 56 42.40 2.93 12.11
N VAL A 57 41.98 4.18 11.86
CA VAL A 57 40.98 4.87 12.68
C VAL A 57 39.58 4.30 12.40
N LYS A 58 38.78 4.17 13.45
CA LYS A 58 37.38 3.74 13.36
C LYS A 58 36.52 4.84 12.75
N GLU A 59 36.02 4.63 11.54
CA GLU A 59 35.13 5.55 10.83
C GLU A 59 33.70 5.01 10.82
N ARG A 60 32.71 5.90 10.95
CA ARG A 60 31.30 5.55 10.79
C ARG A 60 31.01 5.41 9.31
N VAL A 61 30.38 4.30 8.92
CA VAL A 61 29.92 4.08 7.54
C VAL A 61 28.41 4.02 7.51
N GLN A 62 27.84 4.50 6.41
CA GLN A 62 26.40 4.51 6.17
C GLN A 62 26.11 3.86 4.83
N ASP A 63 25.05 3.07 4.83
CA ASP A 63 24.49 2.47 3.64
C ASP A 63 23.57 3.50 2.98
N VAL A 64 23.91 3.92 1.76
CA VAL A 64 23.15 4.93 1.01
C VAL A 64 22.50 4.26 -0.21
N PRO A 65 21.16 4.23 -0.32
CA PRO A 65 20.50 3.57 -1.42
C PRO A 65 20.74 4.30 -2.74
N ILE A 66 20.85 3.52 -3.83
CA ILE A 66 20.95 4.06 -5.19
C ILE A 66 19.56 4.57 -5.62
N PRO A 67 19.43 5.79 -6.16
CA PRO A 67 18.18 6.26 -6.75
C PRO A 67 17.79 5.41 -7.97
N ILE A 68 16.60 4.83 -7.91
CA ILE A 68 16.05 3.97 -8.98
C ILE A 68 14.90 4.71 -9.64
N TYR A 69 14.85 4.66 -10.96
CA TYR A 69 13.70 5.12 -11.73
C TYR A 69 12.80 3.94 -12.09
N TYR A 70 11.53 4.03 -11.72
CA TYR A 70 10.51 3.03 -12.04
C TYR A 70 9.64 3.57 -13.17
N PRO A 71 9.72 3.00 -14.38
CA PRO A 71 8.89 3.45 -15.50
C PRO A 71 7.45 2.92 -15.32
N PRO A 72 6.44 3.50 -16.01
CA PRO A 72 5.04 3.11 -15.84
C PRO A 72 4.78 1.60 -16.02
N GLU A 73 5.48 0.96 -16.94
CA GLU A 73 5.37 -0.48 -17.23
C GLU A 73 5.78 -1.37 -16.04
N SER A 74 6.53 -0.82 -15.07
CA SER A 74 6.84 -1.51 -13.81
C SER A 74 5.62 -1.66 -12.90
N GLN A 75 4.65 -0.76 -13.01
CA GLN A 75 3.44 -0.77 -12.19
C GLN A 75 2.43 -1.81 -12.66
N ASP A 76 2.50 -2.20 -13.95
CA ASP A 76 1.68 -3.24 -14.57
C ASP A 76 2.28 -4.65 -14.45
N GLY A 77 3.54 -4.75 -13.99
CA GLY A 77 4.28 -6.00 -13.87
C GLY A 77 4.81 -6.25 -12.45
N LEU A 78 5.63 -7.30 -12.29
CA LEU A 78 6.26 -7.64 -11.01
C LEU A 78 7.78 -7.70 -11.17
N TRP A 79 8.47 -6.61 -10.83
CA TRP A 79 9.91 -6.47 -11.07
C TRP A 79 10.78 -6.79 -9.84
N GLY A 80 10.18 -7.05 -8.67
CA GLY A 80 10.90 -7.51 -7.49
C GLY A 80 11.88 -6.48 -6.92
N GLY A 81 11.52 -5.20 -6.99
CA GLY A 81 12.36 -4.07 -6.58
C GLY A 81 13.43 -3.66 -7.61
N GLU A 82 13.50 -4.32 -8.77
CA GLU A 82 14.36 -3.86 -9.86
C GLU A 82 13.74 -2.66 -10.60
N GLY A 83 14.60 -1.86 -11.20
CA GLY A 83 14.20 -0.68 -11.97
C GLY A 83 15.37 -0.15 -12.78
N TRP A 84 15.18 1.00 -13.41
CA TRP A 84 16.23 1.59 -14.23
C TRP A 84 17.19 2.37 -13.35
N VAL A 85 18.47 2.02 -13.44
CA VAL A 85 19.54 2.78 -12.80
C VAL A 85 20.17 3.66 -13.87
N SER A 86 20.07 4.98 -13.70
CA SER A 86 20.74 5.95 -14.58
C SER A 86 21.88 6.62 -13.83
N GLY A 87 23.07 6.54 -14.39
CA GLY A 87 24.26 7.09 -13.76
C GLY A 87 25.38 7.35 -14.76
N PHE A 88 26.60 7.37 -14.25
CA PHE A 88 27.79 7.61 -15.04
C PHE A 88 28.77 6.45 -14.87
N ARG A 89 29.49 6.14 -15.94
CA ARG A 89 30.64 5.24 -15.93
C ARG A 89 31.83 5.95 -16.57
N TYR A 90 33.04 5.62 -16.13
CA TYR A 90 34.24 6.04 -16.82
C TYR A 90 34.61 5.04 -17.91
N ALA A 91 35.14 5.51 -19.04
CA ALA A 91 35.65 4.63 -20.09
C ALA A 91 36.79 3.75 -19.53
N ASN A 92 36.82 2.48 -19.92
CA ASN A 92 37.78 1.48 -19.43
C ASN A 92 37.86 1.32 -17.89
N ASN A 93 36.85 1.80 -17.15
CA ASN A 93 36.85 1.88 -15.68
C ASN A 93 38.00 2.71 -15.08
N ASP A 94 38.59 3.60 -15.85
CA ASP A 94 39.67 4.48 -15.40
C ASP A 94 39.15 5.88 -15.10
N LYS A 95 39.39 6.38 -13.89
CA LYS A 95 38.93 7.70 -13.43
C LYS A 95 39.49 8.85 -14.27
N MET A 96 40.67 8.67 -14.88
CA MET A 96 41.29 9.69 -15.73
C MET A 96 40.70 9.71 -17.15
N SER A 97 39.93 8.70 -17.52
CA SER A 97 39.26 8.60 -18.80
C SER A 97 37.92 9.36 -18.83
N ASN A 98 37.31 9.49 -20.02
CA ASN A 98 36.06 10.25 -20.18
C ASN A 98 34.88 9.65 -19.40
N ARG A 99 34.06 10.53 -18.81
CA ARG A 99 32.84 10.17 -18.09
C ARG A 99 31.64 10.07 -19.05
N LEU A 100 31.03 8.90 -19.13
CA LEU A 100 29.92 8.57 -20.03
C LEU A 100 28.62 8.32 -19.24
N LYS A 101 27.50 8.82 -19.75
CA LYS A 101 26.16 8.49 -19.21
C LYS A 101 25.81 7.04 -19.57
N LYS A 102 25.31 6.28 -18.60
CA LYS A 102 24.84 4.90 -18.81
C LYS A 102 23.55 4.67 -18.05
N THR A 103 22.59 4.05 -18.71
CA THR A 103 21.38 3.52 -18.10
C THR A 103 21.44 2.00 -18.15
N TRP A 104 21.26 1.38 -16.99
CA TRP A 104 21.12 -0.06 -16.82
C TRP A 104 19.64 -0.39 -16.68
N LYS A 105 19.17 -1.31 -17.53
CA LYS A 105 17.78 -1.77 -17.55
C LYS A 105 17.72 -3.23 -17.10
N PRO A 106 16.68 -3.63 -16.36
CA PRO A 106 16.50 -5.02 -15.96
C PRO A 106 16.10 -5.89 -17.17
N GLN A 107 16.28 -7.20 -17.02
CA GLN A 107 15.82 -8.18 -18.00
C GLN A 107 14.37 -8.57 -17.70
N LEU A 108 13.49 -8.47 -18.69
CA LEU A 108 12.06 -8.71 -18.53
C LEU A 108 11.62 -9.96 -19.31
N PHE A 109 10.74 -10.74 -18.70
CA PHE A 109 10.13 -11.94 -19.27
C PHE A 109 8.63 -11.89 -19.08
N LYS A 110 7.85 -12.40 -20.03
CA LYS A 110 6.43 -12.65 -19.86
C LYS A 110 6.23 -14.10 -19.44
N ARG A 111 5.64 -14.32 -18.26
CA ARG A 111 5.41 -15.67 -17.70
C ARG A 111 3.98 -15.78 -17.18
N GLU A 112 3.47 -17.00 -17.18
CA GLU A 112 2.18 -17.32 -16.59
C GLU A 112 2.38 -17.79 -15.15
N LEU A 113 1.70 -17.13 -14.21
CA LEU A 113 1.71 -17.47 -12.79
C LEU A 113 0.29 -17.81 -12.35
N TYR A 114 0.14 -18.85 -11.55
CA TYR A 114 -1.14 -19.28 -11.01
C TYR A 114 -1.27 -18.88 -9.54
N SER A 115 -2.44 -18.39 -9.17
CA SER A 115 -2.80 -18.09 -7.79
C SER A 115 -3.84 -19.09 -7.29
N GLU A 116 -3.58 -19.71 -6.14
CA GLU A 116 -4.50 -20.64 -5.48
C GLU A 116 -5.65 -19.89 -4.81
N ILE A 117 -5.37 -18.72 -4.21
CA ILE A 117 -6.38 -17.88 -3.55
C ILE A 117 -7.32 -17.27 -4.58
N LEU A 118 -6.79 -16.89 -5.75
CA LEU A 118 -7.59 -16.27 -6.80
C LEU A 118 -8.21 -17.28 -7.78
N ASP A 119 -7.72 -18.53 -7.78
CA ASP A 119 -8.02 -19.59 -8.76
C ASP A 119 -7.91 -19.14 -10.23
N HIS A 120 -6.89 -18.33 -10.52
CA HIS A 120 -6.72 -17.71 -11.83
C HIS A 120 -5.25 -17.70 -12.27
N LYS A 121 -5.03 -17.82 -13.59
CA LYS A 121 -3.70 -17.72 -14.21
C LYS A 121 -3.49 -16.31 -14.76
N PHE A 122 -2.36 -15.69 -14.42
CA PHE A 122 -2.02 -14.34 -14.85
C PHE A 122 -0.80 -14.37 -15.76
N THR A 123 -0.87 -13.71 -16.91
CA THR A 123 0.28 -13.48 -17.78
C THR A 123 0.95 -12.16 -17.39
N ILE A 124 1.99 -12.22 -16.55
CA ILE A 124 2.63 -11.03 -15.97
C ILE A 124 4.05 -10.87 -16.53
N THR A 125 4.49 -9.62 -16.68
CA THR A 125 5.89 -9.30 -16.97
C THR A 125 6.71 -9.34 -15.67
N VAL A 126 7.68 -10.25 -15.61
CA VAL A 126 8.51 -10.54 -14.43
C VAL A 126 10.00 -10.43 -14.74
N THR A 127 10.80 -10.14 -13.71
CA THR A 127 12.26 -10.23 -13.76
C THR A 127 12.74 -11.59 -13.24
N PRO A 128 13.97 -12.05 -13.55
CA PRO A 128 14.56 -13.25 -12.96
C PRO A 128 14.52 -13.23 -11.43
N ARG A 129 14.86 -12.09 -10.82
CA ARG A 129 14.81 -11.91 -9.36
C ARG A 129 13.43 -12.16 -8.79
N THR A 130 12.37 -11.69 -9.46
CA THR A 130 10.99 -11.97 -9.01
C THR A 130 10.72 -13.48 -8.99
N LEU A 131 11.19 -14.23 -9.99
CA LEU A 131 11.05 -15.69 -10.01
C LEU A 131 11.80 -16.33 -8.85
N ASP A 132 13.05 -15.92 -8.60
CA ASP A 132 13.84 -16.42 -7.46
C ASP A 132 13.17 -16.12 -6.12
N LEU A 133 12.55 -14.94 -5.97
CA LEU A 133 11.82 -14.56 -4.77
C LEU A 133 10.51 -15.35 -4.58
N ILE A 134 9.83 -15.69 -5.67
CA ILE A 134 8.64 -16.56 -5.65
C ILE A 134 9.03 -17.95 -5.19
N ASP A 135 10.13 -18.49 -5.71
CA ASP A 135 10.66 -19.79 -5.33
C ASP A 135 11.10 -19.80 -3.87
N ALA A 136 11.80 -18.76 -3.41
CA ALA A 136 12.20 -18.59 -2.01
C ALA A 136 11.00 -18.44 -1.05
N ALA A 137 9.89 -17.87 -1.54
CA ALA A 137 8.65 -17.75 -0.77
C ALA A 137 7.79 -19.03 -0.78
N PHE A 138 8.18 -20.03 -1.58
CA PHE A 138 7.46 -21.29 -1.84
C PHE A 138 6.05 -21.08 -2.44
N GLY A 139 5.91 -20.09 -3.33
CA GLY A 139 4.68 -19.88 -4.08
C GLY A 139 4.36 -18.42 -4.36
N PHE A 140 3.58 -18.21 -5.43
CA PHE A 140 3.20 -16.87 -5.89
C PHE A 140 2.38 -16.11 -4.85
N ASP A 141 1.36 -16.74 -4.28
CA ASP A 141 0.49 -16.11 -3.28
C ASP A 141 1.26 -15.73 -2.01
N PHE A 142 2.18 -16.60 -1.56
CA PHE A 142 3.05 -16.30 -0.42
C PHE A 142 3.97 -15.12 -0.70
N TYR A 143 4.55 -15.03 -1.90
CA TYR A 143 5.38 -13.90 -2.28
C TYR A 143 4.60 -12.59 -2.19
N ILE A 144 3.39 -12.51 -2.76
CA ILE A 144 2.57 -11.30 -2.73
C ILE A 144 2.14 -10.93 -1.29
N LEU A 145 1.74 -11.91 -0.48
CA LEU A 145 1.27 -11.69 0.88
C LEU A 145 2.42 -11.31 1.85
N LYS A 146 3.60 -11.95 1.75
CA LYS A 146 4.76 -11.68 2.61
C LYS A 146 5.48 -10.37 2.24
N THR A 147 5.56 -10.05 0.95
CA THR A 147 6.37 -8.90 0.49
C THR A 147 5.69 -7.57 0.87
N PRO A 148 6.41 -6.63 1.51
CA PRO A 148 5.86 -5.32 1.85
C PRO A 148 5.68 -4.43 0.61
N LYS A 149 4.92 -3.33 0.76
CA LYS A 149 4.60 -2.40 -0.33
C LYS A 149 5.86 -1.80 -0.97
N GLU A 150 6.87 -1.45 -0.15
CA GLU A 150 8.08 -0.80 -0.65
C GLU A 150 8.93 -1.74 -1.52
N ASP A 151 8.96 -3.03 -1.20
CA ASP A 151 9.75 -4.03 -1.93
C ASP A 151 9.03 -4.55 -3.17
N LEU A 152 7.70 -4.69 -3.10
CA LEU A 152 6.89 -5.12 -4.23
C LEU A 152 6.88 -4.05 -5.34
N ASN A 153 6.76 -2.78 -4.93
CA ASN A 153 6.84 -1.58 -5.76
C ASN A 153 6.07 -1.66 -7.10
N SER A 154 4.90 -2.29 -7.07
CA SER A 154 4.03 -2.50 -8.22
C SER A 154 2.58 -2.31 -7.83
N LYS A 155 1.85 -1.48 -8.59
CA LYS A 155 0.43 -1.25 -8.39
C LYS A 155 -0.38 -2.53 -8.59
N LEU A 156 -0.14 -3.26 -9.69
CA LEU A 156 -0.74 -4.57 -9.96
C LEU A 156 -0.51 -5.54 -8.80
N GLY A 157 0.72 -5.63 -8.29
CA GLY A 157 1.04 -6.49 -7.15
C GLY A 157 0.26 -6.14 -5.89
N MET A 158 0.09 -4.85 -5.60
CA MET A 158 -0.70 -4.37 -4.46
C MET A 158 -2.20 -4.62 -4.64
N ASP A 159 -2.71 -4.51 -5.86
CA ASP A 159 -4.11 -4.82 -6.17
C ASP A 159 -4.41 -6.31 -6.03
N LEU A 160 -3.49 -7.17 -6.49
CA LEU A 160 -3.55 -8.62 -6.25
C LEU A 160 -3.53 -8.94 -4.75
N LYS A 161 -2.63 -8.28 -4.00
CA LYS A 161 -2.55 -8.44 -2.55
C LYS A 161 -3.87 -8.11 -1.86
N ARG A 162 -4.47 -6.97 -2.21
CA ARG A 162 -5.78 -6.57 -1.70
C ARG A 162 -6.86 -7.59 -2.05
N ALA A 163 -6.93 -8.04 -3.30
CA ALA A 163 -7.90 -9.04 -3.73
C ALA A 163 -7.76 -10.36 -2.94
N MET A 164 -6.53 -10.83 -2.74
CA MET A 164 -6.26 -12.03 -1.94
C MET A 164 -6.69 -11.86 -0.48
N LEU A 165 -6.34 -10.71 0.15
CA LEU A 165 -6.71 -10.43 1.54
C LEU A 165 -8.22 -10.32 1.73
N LEU A 166 -8.95 -9.70 0.80
CA LEU A 166 -10.41 -9.63 0.85
C LEU A 166 -11.05 -11.00 0.75
N ARG A 167 -10.55 -11.88 -0.13
CA ARG A 167 -11.05 -13.27 -0.22
C ARG A 167 -10.80 -14.06 1.05
N LEU A 168 -9.63 -13.89 1.66
CA LEU A 168 -9.31 -14.52 2.94
C LEU A 168 -10.18 -13.97 4.08
N ALA A 169 -10.50 -12.68 4.09
CA ALA A 169 -11.35 -12.06 5.10
C ALA A 169 -12.80 -12.55 5.01
N ARG A 170 -13.37 -12.60 3.80
CA ARG A 170 -14.76 -13.02 3.55
C ARG A 170 -14.98 -14.52 3.67
N LYS A 171 -13.91 -15.33 3.66
CA LYS A 171 -13.99 -16.79 3.49
C LYS A 171 -14.88 -17.16 2.31
N ASP A 172 -14.61 -16.52 1.17
CA ASP A 172 -15.52 -16.54 0.01
C ASP A 172 -16.00 -17.96 -0.31
N THR A 173 -17.32 -18.14 -0.20
CA THR A 173 -17.97 -19.43 -0.47
C THR A 173 -18.01 -19.77 -1.96
N GLU A 174 -17.61 -18.83 -2.82
CA GLU A 174 -17.55 -18.97 -4.27
C GLU A 174 -16.26 -19.64 -4.75
N LEU A 175 -15.20 -19.70 -3.93
CA LEU A 175 -13.92 -20.31 -4.32
C LEU A 175 -14.04 -21.84 -4.30
N TYR A 176 -13.86 -22.52 -5.44
CA TYR A 176 -14.07 -23.97 -5.58
C TYR A 176 -15.46 -24.39 -5.09
N PRO A 177 -16.55 -24.05 -5.81
CA PRO A 177 -17.91 -24.37 -5.37
C PRO A 177 -18.14 -25.88 -5.25
N ASN A 178 -17.41 -26.68 -6.02
CA ASN A 178 -17.54 -28.14 -6.05
C ASN A 178 -16.66 -28.86 -5.02
N ASP A 179 -15.62 -28.19 -4.48
CA ASP A 179 -14.58 -28.83 -3.64
C ASP A 179 -14.37 -28.08 -2.30
N PRO A 180 -15.25 -28.28 -1.30
CA PRO A 180 -15.14 -27.60 0.00
C PRO A 180 -13.87 -28.01 0.78
N ALA A 181 -13.41 -29.26 0.64
CA ALA A 181 -12.19 -29.73 1.30
C ALA A 181 -10.94 -28.97 0.80
N LYS A 182 -10.86 -28.69 -0.51
CA LYS A 182 -9.77 -27.92 -1.09
C LYS A 182 -9.79 -26.48 -0.59
N ARG A 183 -10.97 -25.86 -0.49
CA ARG A 183 -11.14 -24.50 0.07
C ARG A 183 -10.60 -24.40 1.50
N GLU A 184 -10.99 -25.32 2.38
CA GLU A 184 -10.53 -25.31 3.77
C GLU A 184 -9.02 -25.52 3.87
N SER A 185 -8.44 -26.36 3.01
CA SER A 185 -6.99 -26.58 2.96
C SER A 185 -6.22 -25.31 2.55
N ILE A 186 -6.73 -24.57 1.57
CA ILE A 186 -6.16 -23.30 1.10
C ILE A 186 -6.29 -22.24 2.20
N TYR A 187 -7.47 -22.13 2.82
CA TYR A 187 -7.69 -21.19 3.91
C TYR A 187 -6.73 -21.47 5.07
N SER A 188 -6.58 -22.74 5.47
CA SER A 188 -5.65 -23.17 6.52
C SER A 188 -4.19 -22.82 6.17
N LYS A 189 -3.79 -22.97 4.91
CA LYS A 189 -2.44 -22.64 4.43
C LYS A 189 -2.10 -21.15 4.55
N TYR A 190 -3.07 -20.25 4.34
CA TYR A 190 -2.87 -18.79 4.35
C TYR A 190 -3.41 -18.08 5.59
N MET A 191 -3.87 -18.83 6.59
CA MET A 191 -4.51 -18.32 7.82
C MET A 191 -3.70 -17.22 8.53
N GLN A 192 -2.37 -17.31 8.49
CA GLN A 192 -1.46 -16.33 9.12
C GLN A 192 -1.59 -14.89 8.57
N PHE A 193 -2.16 -14.70 7.38
CA PHE A 193 -2.32 -13.39 6.73
C PHE A 193 -3.74 -12.84 6.84
N GLN A 194 -4.59 -13.42 7.70
CA GLN A 194 -5.95 -12.93 7.89
C GLN A 194 -5.94 -11.52 8.49
N ILE A 195 -6.61 -10.61 7.79
CA ILE A 195 -6.81 -9.21 8.18
C ILE A 195 -8.33 -8.94 8.14
N PRO A 196 -8.88 -8.08 9.01
CA PRO A 196 -10.29 -7.70 8.93
C PRO A 196 -10.64 -7.11 7.56
N GLU A 197 -11.86 -7.37 7.08
CA GLU A 197 -12.31 -6.86 5.77
C GLU A 197 -12.17 -5.33 5.69
N GLU A 198 -12.56 -4.62 6.75
CA GLU A 198 -12.47 -3.16 6.85
C GLU A 198 -11.06 -2.62 6.65
N GLU A 199 -10.01 -3.37 7.03
CA GLU A 199 -8.62 -2.96 6.82
C GLU A 199 -8.10 -3.42 5.45
N ALA A 200 -8.46 -4.65 5.05
CA ALA A 200 -8.05 -5.25 3.79
C ALA A 200 -8.46 -4.40 2.58
N GLU A 201 -9.65 -3.79 2.61
CA GLU A 201 -10.12 -2.96 1.49
C GLU A 201 -9.28 -1.71 1.22
N TRP A 202 -8.51 -1.24 2.21
CA TRP A 202 -7.66 -0.05 2.07
C TRP A 202 -6.21 -0.39 1.72
N VAL A 203 -5.83 -1.66 1.73
CA VAL A 203 -4.49 -2.10 1.37
C VAL A 203 -4.23 -1.81 -0.11
N GLY A 204 -3.08 -1.21 -0.41
CA GLY A 204 -2.63 -1.02 -1.80
C GLY A 204 -3.31 0.11 -2.58
N LEU A 205 -4.28 0.81 -1.97
CA LEU A 205 -4.87 2.01 -2.56
C LEU A 205 -3.82 3.11 -2.72
N SER A 206 -3.91 3.84 -3.83
CA SER A 206 -3.20 5.11 -3.99
C SER A 206 -3.86 6.20 -3.13
N LEU A 207 -3.16 7.31 -2.89
CA LEU A 207 -3.74 8.44 -2.15
C LEU A 207 -5.02 8.95 -2.83
N GLU A 208 -5.01 9.01 -4.16
CA GLU A 208 -6.14 9.48 -4.97
C GLU A 208 -7.31 8.51 -4.91
N GLU A 209 -7.05 7.21 -5.06
CA GLU A 209 -8.08 6.17 -4.96
C GLU A 209 -8.70 6.12 -3.55
N ALA A 210 -7.89 6.28 -2.50
CA ALA A 210 -8.37 6.30 -1.12
C ALA A 210 -9.26 7.51 -0.85
N VAL A 211 -8.92 8.68 -1.39
CA VAL A 211 -9.75 9.89 -1.31
C VAL A 211 -11.06 9.70 -2.05
N GLU A 212 -11.02 9.12 -3.25
CA GLU A 212 -12.22 8.85 -4.04
C GLU A 212 -13.13 7.85 -3.34
N LYS A 213 -12.57 6.77 -2.79
CA LYS A 213 -13.31 5.80 -1.98
C LYS A 213 -13.98 6.48 -0.78
N GLN A 214 -13.24 7.29 -0.03
CA GLN A 214 -13.80 8.03 1.11
C GLN A 214 -14.90 9.00 0.67
N ARG A 215 -14.73 9.66 -0.48
CA ARG A 215 -15.74 10.56 -1.04
C ARG A 215 -17.03 9.82 -1.37
N GLN A 216 -16.93 8.62 -1.92
CA GLN A 216 -18.09 7.77 -2.24
C GLN A 216 -18.79 7.26 -0.97
N LEU A 217 -18.03 6.89 0.07
CA LEU A 217 -18.59 6.47 1.35
C LEU A 217 -19.33 7.61 2.07
N GLU A 218 -18.80 8.83 1.98
CA GLU A 218 -19.41 10.02 2.57
C GLU A 218 -20.49 10.64 1.67
N HIS A 219 -20.63 10.17 0.43
CA HIS A 219 -21.62 10.68 -0.50
C HIS A 219 -23.02 10.36 0.01
N LYS A 220 -23.68 11.39 0.53
CA LYS A 220 -25.07 11.35 0.97
C LYS A 220 -25.77 12.51 0.29
N GLU A 221 -26.90 12.23 -0.35
CA GLU A 221 -27.75 13.29 -0.88
C GLU A 221 -28.17 14.22 0.27
N PRO A 222 -28.14 15.54 0.07
CA PRO A 222 -28.50 16.47 1.13
C PRO A 222 -29.95 16.20 1.54
N GLU A 223 -30.14 15.84 2.81
CA GLU A 223 -31.47 15.59 3.33
C GLU A 223 -32.30 16.88 3.24
N PRO A 224 -33.52 16.84 2.65
CA PRO A 224 -34.35 18.01 2.56
C PRO A 224 -34.62 18.61 3.95
N LEU A 225 -34.40 19.92 4.09
CA LEU A 225 -34.58 20.64 5.36
C LEU A 225 -35.95 20.45 5.98
N PHE A 226 -36.97 20.18 5.15
CA PHE A 226 -38.31 19.84 5.59
C PHE A 226 -38.33 18.70 6.62
N LYS A 227 -37.61 17.60 6.37
CA LYS A 227 -37.55 16.45 7.29
C LYS A 227 -36.98 16.87 8.64
N VAL A 228 -35.87 17.61 8.63
CA VAL A 228 -35.22 18.13 9.83
C VAL A 228 -36.15 19.06 10.62
N CYS A 229 -36.92 19.92 9.95
CA CYS A 229 -37.88 20.81 10.59
C CYS A 229 -39.07 20.06 11.20
N VAL A 230 -39.60 19.04 10.51
CA VAL A 230 -40.68 18.19 11.03
C VAL A 230 -40.21 17.44 12.27
N ASP A 231 -39.01 16.85 12.25
CA ASP A 231 -38.46 16.14 13.40
C ASP A 231 -38.27 17.05 14.62
N LYS A 232 -37.84 18.31 14.40
CA LYS A 232 -37.75 19.32 15.46
C LYS A 232 -39.13 19.64 16.04
N LEU A 233 -40.12 19.86 15.19
CA LEU A 233 -41.49 20.17 15.62
C LEU A 233 -42.11 19.02 16.41
N VAL A 234 -41.95 17.77 15.97
CA VAL A 234 -42.43 16.58 16.69
C VAL A 234 -41.78 16.49 18.08
N LYS A 235 -40.46 16.73 18.18
CA LYS A 235 -39.75 16.78 19.46
C LYS A 235 -40.31 17.87 20.37
N GLU A 236 -40.51 19.09 19.87
CA GLU A 236 -41.10 20.18 20.64
C GLU A 236 -42.51 19.87 21.15
N LEU A 237 -43.37 19.30 20.30
CA LEU A 237 -44.72 18.89 20.69
C LEU A 237 -44.71 17.75 21.72
N SER A 238 -43.78 16.80 21.59
CA SER A 238 -43.62 15.73 22.58
C SER A 238 -43.18 16.26 23.95
N MET A 239 -42.26 17.24 23.98
CA MET A 239 -41.84 17.90 25.22
C MET A 239 -43.00 18.68 25.85
N LYS A 240 -43.81 19.38 25.04
CA LYS A 240 -44.99 20.09 25.53
C LYS A 240 -46.01 19.15 26.17
N LYS A 241 -46.32 18.02 25.52
CA LYS A 241 -47.22 17.00 26.08
C LYS A 241 -46.75 16.40 27.40
N LEU A 242 -45.44 16.25 27.60
CA LEU A 242 -44.87 15.76 28.86
C LEU A 242 -44.93 16.80 29.99
N LEU A 243 -44.98 18.08 29.64
CA LEU A 243 -45.09 19.20 30.59
C LEU A 243 -46.55 19.51 30.97
N GLU A 244 -47.52 19.03 30.19
CA GLU A 244 -48.93 19.13 30.54
C GLU A 244 -49.23 18.24 31.76
N PRO A 245 -49.71 18.79 32.88
CA PRO A 245 -50.04 17.99 34.05
C PRO A 245 -51.18 17.02 33.73
N HIS A 246 -51.00 15.73 34.04
CA HIS A 246 -52.09 14.75 33.99
C HIS A 246 -53.22 15.21 34.91
N LEU A 247 -54.29 15.74 34.34
CA LEU A 247 -55.56 15.94 35.02
C LEU A 247 -56.10 14.55 35.37
N THR A 248 -55.74 14.03 36.55
CA THR A 248 -56.47 12.92 37.16
C THR A 248 -57.87 13.43 37.46
N GLU A 249 -58.84 13.05 36.62
CA GLU A 249 -60.25 13.24 36.92
C GLU A 249 -60.56 12.51 38.23
N LYS A 250 -60.79 13.28 39.29
CA LYS A 250 -61.33 12.75 40.55
C LYS A 250 -62.79 12.39 40.30
N LYS A 251 -63.08 11.08 40.33
CA LYS A 251 -64.43 10.52 40.47
C LYS A 251 -65.01 10.84 41.84
#